data_AF-W2HJ18-F1
#
_entry.id   AF-W2HJ18-F1
#
_cell.length_a   1.000
_cell.length_b   1.000
_cell.length_c   1.000
_cell.angle_alpha   90.00
_cell.angle_beta   90.00
_cell.angle_gamma   90.00
#
_symmetry.space_group_name_H-M   'P 1'
#
loop_
_entity.id
_entity.type
_entity.pdbx_description
1 polymer ?
#
loop_
_entity_poly.entity_id
_entity_poly.type
_entity_poly.pdbx_seq_one_letter_code
_entity_poly.pdbx_strand_id
1 'polypeptide(L)'
;MAPEVVAGERYNPALADVWSLGIMWFIMLTGSPLVSLASPSEKAFTAVERHGVGAVIDVWGHSDRISRDTISVLEKMLQTDPRRRIRLDQVLAHPLFSTIVE
;
A
#
# COMPACT_ATOMS: atom_id res chain seq x y z
N MET A 1 9.33 -4.89 3.15
CA MET A 1 10.21 -3.75 2.78
C MET A 1 9.72 -3.13 1.48
N ALA A 2 9.98 -1.84 1.27
CA ALA A 2 9.63 -1.15 0.03
C ALA A 2 10.50 -1.63 -1.17
N PRO A 3 10.01 -1.54 -2.42
CA PRO A 3 10.73 -2.06 -3.59
C PRO A 3 12.15 -1.49 -3.73
N GLU A 4 12.30 -0.18 -3.56
CA GLU A 4 13.59 0.50 -3.65
C GLU A 4 14.58 0.07 -2.55
N VAL A 5 14.07 -0.34 -1.39
CA VAL A 5 14.89 -0.89 -0.30
C VAL A 5 15.35 -2.31 -0.63
N VAL A 6 14.45 -3.14 -1.17
CA VAL A 6 14.77 -4.51 -1.61
C VAL A 6 15.79 -4.49 -2.75
N ALA A 7 15.69 -3.52 -3.66
CA ALA A 7 16.63 -3.32 -4.76
C ALA A 7 18.01 -2.77 -4.31
N GLY A 8 18.18 -2.40 -3.05
CA GLY A 8 19.43 -1.83 -2.54
C GLY A 8 19.71 -0.41 -3.05
N GLU A 9 18.68 0.31 -3.49
CA GLU A 9 18.82 1.66 -4.03
C GLU A 9 18.92 2.69 -2.90
N ARG A 10 19.42 3.89 -3.23
CA ARG A 10 19.29 5.03 -2.31
C ARG A 10 17.83 5.46 -2.25
N TYR A 11 17.24 5.43 -1.06
CA TYR A 11 15.82 5.71 -0.87
C TYR A 11 15.55 6.84 0.11
N ASN A 12 14.32 7.35 0.10
CA ASN A 12 13.79 8.23 1.14
C ASN A 12 13.15 7.36 2.25
N PRO A 13 13.68 7.36 3.49
CA PRO A 13 13.16 6.51 4.56
C PRO A 13 11.69 6.74 4.87
N ALA A 14 11.22 8.00 4.88
CA ALA A 14 9.84 8.31 5.18
C ALA A 14 8.86 7.74 4.15
N LEU A 15 9.23 7.71 2.87
CA LEU A 15 8.39 7.10 1.82
C LEU A 15 8.43 5.58 1.88
N ALA A 16 9.55 4.98 2.25
CA ALA A 16 9.66 3.53 2.49
C ALA A 16 8.82 3.08 3.70
N ASP A 17 8.73 3.92 4.73
CA ASP A 17 7.85 3.68 5.88
C ASP A 17 6.37 3.73 5.48
N VAL A 18 5.96 4.68 4.62
CA VAL A 18 4.57 4.72 4.10
C VAL A 18 4.21 3.44 3.35
N TRP A 19 5.13 2.88 2.55
CA TRP A 19 4.90 1.57 1.92
C TRP A 19 4.69 0.48 2.96
N SER A 20 5.56 0.43 3.98
CA SER A 20 5.48 -0.58 5.03
C SER A 20 4.19 -0.47 5.85
N LEU A 21 3.72 0.75 6.12
CA LEU A 21 2.41 1.01 6.71
C LEU A 21 1.27 0.52 5.80
N GLY A 22 1.36 0.73 4.49
CA GLY A 22 0.38 0.24 3.52
C GLY A 22 0.28 -1.29 3.52
N ILE A 23 1.42 -1.99 3.55
CA ILE A 23 1.46 -3.47 3.65
C ILE A 23 0.84 -3.93 4.97
N MET A 24 1.21 -3.30 6.10
CA MET A 24 0.66 -3.64 7.41
C MET A 24 -0.86 -3.44 7.44
N TRP A 25 -1.34 -2.32 6.92
CA TRP A 25 -2.77 -2.01 6.91
C TRP A 25 -3.56 -2.97 6.01
N PHE A 26 -3.02 -3.33 4.84
CA PHE A 26 -3.59 -4.39 4.01
C PHE A 26 -3.70 -5.71 4.78
N ILE A 27 -2.66 -6.11 5.52
CA ILE A 27 -2.69 -7.33 6.34
C ILE A 27 -3.77 -7.23 7.42
N MET A 28 -3.92 -6.09 8.09
CA MET A 28 -4.97 -5.90 9.10
C MET A 28 -6.39 -6.02 8.51
N LEU A 29 -6.60 -5.55 7.27
CA LEU A 29 -7.92 -5.59 6.61
C LEU A 29 -8.28 -6.97 6.03
N THR A 30 -7.28 -7.73 5.63
CA THR A 30 -7.47 -8.98 4.85
C THR A 30 -7.06 -10.24 5.62
N GLY A 31 -6.28 -10.10 6.68
CA GLY A 31 -5.66 -11.20 7.43
C GLY A 31 -4.50 -11.89 6.70
N SER A 32 -4.11 -11.42 5.51
CA SER A 32 -3.14 -12.11 4.63
C SER A 32 -2.04 -11.17 4.11
N PRO A 33 -0.80 -11.66 3.93
CA PRO A 33 0.28 -10.87 3.36
C PRO A 33 0.02 -10.59 1.87
N LEU A 34 0.16 -9.32 1.45
CA LEU A 34 0.00 -8.91 0.05
C LEU A 34 1.11 -9.49 -0.85
N VAL A 35 2.36 -9.37 -0.40
CA VAL A 35 3.55 -9.89 -1.08
C VAL A 35 4.55 -10.40 -0.05
N SER A 36 5.27 -11.49 -0.36
CA SER A 36 6.37 -11.97 0.48
C SER A 36 7.62 -11.09 0.34
N LEU A 37 7.90 -10.63 -0.87
CA LEU A 37 9.00 -9.72 -1.19
C LEU A 37 8.54 -8.71 -2.25
N ALA A 38 8.87 -7.43 -2.05
CA ALA A 38 8.57 -6.38 -3.02
C ALA A 38 9.63 -6.35 -4.13
N SER A 39 9.64 -7.40 -4.96
CA SER A 39 10.64 -7.62 -6.02
C SER A 39 9.96 -8.10 -7.30
N PRO A 40 10.44 -7.72 -8.50
CA PRO A 40 9.96 -8.26 -9.77
C PRO A 40 10.06 -9.79 -9.91
N SER A 41 10.85 -10.46 -9.06
CA SER A 41 10.91 -11.92 -8.98
C SER A 41 9.62 -12.55 -8.43
N GLU A 42 8.81 -11.79 -7.69
CA GLU A 42 7.56 -12.26 -7.08
C GLU A 42 6.36 -11.99 -7.99
N LYS A 43 5.61 -13.05 -8.34
CA LYS A 43 4.41 -12.91 -9.18
C LYS A 43 3.37 -12.00 -8.55
N ALA A 44 3.14 -12.12 -7.24
CA ALA A 44 2.21 -11.26 -6.51
C ALA A 44 2.60 -9.79 -6.59
N PHE A 45 3.91 -9.48 -6.50
CA PHE A 45 4.39 -8.11 -6.65
C PHE A 45 4.14 -7.56 -8.05
N THR A 46 4.46 -8.34 -9.10
CA THR A 46 4.19 -7.90 -10.48
C THR A 46 2.70 -7.70 -10.77
N ALA A 47 1.82 -8.45 -10.10
CA ALA A 47 0.38 -8.25 -10.19
C ALA A 47 -0.05 -6.93 -9.54
N VAL A 48 0.46 -6.62 -8.34
CA VAL A 48 0.21 -5.34 -7.66
C VAL A 48 0.74 -4.16 -8.47
N GLU A 49 1.94 -4.30 -9.05
CA GLU A 49 2.53 -3.25 -9.89
C GLU A 49 1.69 -2.94 -11.13
N ARG A 50 1.11 -3.97 -11.76
CA ARG A 50 0.34 -3.84 -13.00
C ARG A 50 -1.10 -3.40 -12.78
N HIS A 51 -1.74 -3.90 -11.72
CA HIS A 51 -3.18 -3.78 -11.52
C HIS A 51 -3.57 -2.96 -10.29
N GLY A 52 -2.61 -2.64 -9.43
CA GLY A 52 -2.87 -1.99 -8.15
C GLY A 52 -3.43 -2.94 -7.09
N VAL A 53 -3.41 -2.49 -5.84
CA VAL A 53 -3.92 -3.26 -4.70
C VAL A 53 -5.45 -3.36 -4.70
N GLY A 54 -6.17 -2.40 -5.29
CA GLY A 54 -7.63 -2.46 -5.42
C GLY A 54 -8.10 -3.69 -6.20
N ALA A 55 -7.46 -3.99 -7.33
CA ALA A 55 -7.75 -5.18 -8.10
C ALA A 55 -7.48 -6.48 -7.31
N VAL A 56 -6.47 -6.50 -6.45
CA VAL A 56 -6.18 -7.66 -5.58
C VAL A 56 -7.28 -7.82 -4.53
N ILE A 57 -7.71 -6.73 -3.90
CA ILE A 57 -8.84 -6.71 -2.93
C ILE A 57 -10.11 -7.25 -3.59
N ASP A 58 -10.37 -6.87 -4.84
CA ASP A 58 -11.51 -7.36 -5.63
C ASP A 58 -11.44 -8.86 -5.90
N VAL A 59 -10.31 -9.34 -6.42
CA VAL A 59 -10.12 -10.77 -6.73
C VAL A 59 -10.18 -11.63 -5.46
N TRP A 60 -9.77 -11.10 -4.31
CA TRP A 60 -9.80 -11.82 -3.03
C TRP A 60 -11.16 -11.75 -2.31
N GLY A 61 -12.17 -11.07 -2.89
CA GLY A 61 -13.51 -10.98 -2.31
C GLY A 61 -13.54 -10.15 -1.03
N HIS A 62 -12.80 -9.03 -1.02
CA HIS A 62 -12.71 -8.11 0.12
C HIS A 62 -13.35 -6.74 -0.16
N SER A 63 -13.83 -6.48 -1.38
CA SER A 63 -14.39 -5.17 -1.78
C SER A 63 -15.63 -4.77 -0.99
N ASP A 64 -16.47 -5.74 -0.61
CA ASP A 64 -17.72 -5.46 0.11
C ASP A 64 -17.49 -5.05 1.57
N ARG A 65 -16.32 -5.35 2.15
CA ARG A 65 -16.00 -5.08 3.56
C ARG A 65 -15.03 -3.91 3.76
N ILE A 66 -14.34 -3.48 2.69
CA ILE A 66 -13.34 -2.41 2.75
C ILE A 66 -13.91 -1.20 2.00
N SER A 67 -13.96 -0.04 2.66
CA SER A 67 -14.50 1.16 2.02
C SER A 67 -13.67 1.60 0.82
N ARG A 68 -14.30 2.23 -0.18
CA ARG A 68 -13.63 2.77 -1.37
C ARG A 68 -12.53 3.78 -0.99
N ASP A 69 -12.77 4.58 0.04
CA ASP A 69 -11.78 5.54 0.57
C ASP A 69 -10.54 4.84 1.12
N THR A 70 -10.73 3.74 1.86
CA THR A 70 -9.62 2.92 2.37
C THR A 70 -8.81 2.33 1.22
N ILE A 71 -9.47 1.76 0.21
CA ILE A 71 -8.81 1.21 -0.99
C ILE A 71 -8.04 2.33 -1.72
N SER A 72 -8.64 3.51 -1.89
CA SER A 72 -7.99 4.64 -2.55
C SER A 72 -6.72 5.10 -1.83
N VAL A 73 -6.73 5.16 -0.50
CA VAL A 73 -5.53 5.51 0.28
C VAL A 73 -4.48 4.41 0.16
N LEU A 74 -4.87 3.13 0.28
CA LEU A 74 -3.96 1.99 0.11
C LEU A 74 -3.29 1.98 -1.27
N GLU A 75 -4.02 2.25 -2.35
CA GLU A 75 -3.45 2.37 -3.70
C GLU A 75 -2.39 3.45 -3.79
N LYS A 76 -2.58 4.57 -3.10
CA LYS A 76 -1.61 5.67 -3.08
C LYS A 76 -0.40 5.36 -2.20
N MET A 77 -0.58 4.60 -1.11
CA MET A 77 0.51 4.15 -0.23
C MET A 77 1.37 3.06 -0.88
N LEU A 78 0.75 2.19 -1.68
CA LEU A 78 1.38 1.02 -2.32
C LEU A 78 1.79 1.27 -3.77
N GLN A 79 2.18 2.51 -4.08
CA GLN A 79 2.84 2.85 -5.34
C GLN A 79 4.28 2.32 -5.34
N THR A 80 4.63 1.54 -6.37
CA THR A 80 5.97 0.97 -6.54
C THR A 80 7.00 2.06 -6.79
N ASP A 81 6.69 3.03 -7.65
CA ASP A 81 7.49 4.25 -7.81
C ASP A 81 7.30 5.17 -6.59
N PRO A 82 8.34 5.38 -5.75
CA PRO A 82 8.23 6.21 -4.57
C PRO A 82 7.85 7.67 -4.88
N ARG A 83 8.09 8.16 -6.10
CA ARG A 83 7.71 9.54 -6.51
C ARG A 83 6.20 9.71 -6.68
N ARG A 84 5.49 8.59 -6.88
CA ARG A 84 4.01 8.56 -6.98
C ARG A 84 3.37 8.21 -5.63
N ARG A 85 4.17 7.77 -4.66
CA ARG A 85 3.70 7.35 -3.34
C ARG A 85 3.29 8.56 -2.51
N ILE A 86 2.11 8.46 -1.89
CA ILE A 86 1.60 9.51 -1.00
C ILE A 86 2.52 9.73 0.20
N ARG A 87 2.64 10.98 0.66
CA ARG A 87 3.36 11.29 1.89
C ARG A 87 2.48 11.11 3.12
N LEU A 88 3.08 10.83 4.27
CA LEU A 88 2.34 10.55 5.49
C LEU A 88 1.42 11.70 5.94
N ASP A 89 1.85 12.95 5.81
CA ASP A 89 1.01 14.12 6.11
C ASP A 89 -0.23 14.22 5.18
N GLN A 90 -0.09 13.82 3.91
CA GLN A 90 -1.21 13.75 2.97
C GLN A 90 -2.16 12.59 3.30
N VAL A 91 -1.63 11.48 3.83
CA VAL A 91 -2.46 10.38 4.36
C VAL A 91 -3.30 10.89 5.53
N LEU A 92 -2.67 11.56 6.49
CA LEU A 92 -3.35 12.08 7.69
C LEU A 92 -4.35 13.20 7.37
N ALA A 93 -4.13 13.96 6.29
CA ALA A 93 -5.06 14.98 5.81
C ALA A 93 -6.27 14.39 5.05
N HIS A 94 -6.29 13.08 4.77
CA HIS A 94 -7.41 12.44 4.08
C HIS A 94 -8.65 12.38 4.98
N PRO A 95 -9.88 12.61 4.47
CA PRO A 95 -11.12 12.55 5.26
C PRO A 95 -11.34 11.24 6.03
N LEU A 96 -10.69 10.15 5.58
CA LEU A 96 -10.67 8.89 6.31
C LEU A 96 -10.14 9.03 7.76
N PHE A 97 -9.21 9.95 7.98
CA PHE A 97 -8.56 10.18 9.27
C PHE A 97 -9.06 11.45 9.98
N SER A 98 -9.97 12.22 9.39
CA SER A 98 -10.46 13.48 9.99
C SER A 98 -11.31 13.30 11.25
N THR A 99 -11.74 12.07 11.55
CA THR A 99 -12.58 11.74 12.71
C THR A 99 -11.78 11.26 13.93
N ILE A 100 -10.45 11.11 13.83
CA ILE A 100 -9.60 10.62 14.94
C ILE A 100 -9.16 11.79 15.84
N VAL A 101 -10.09 12.69 16.17
CA VAL A 101 -9.89 13.73 17.18
C VAL A 101 -10.94 13.53 18.27
N GLU A 102 -10.60 12.70 19.25
CA GLU A 102 -11.10 12.78 20.64
C GLU A 102 -9.90 12.75 21.59
#